data_AF-D4AVJ6-F1
#
_entry.id   AF-D4AVJ6-F1
#
_cell.length_a   1.000
_cell.length_b   1.000
_cell.length_c   1.000
_cell.angle_alpha   90.00
_cell.angle_beta   90.00
_cell.angle_gamma   90.00
#
_symmetry.space_group_name_H-M   'P 1'
#
loop_
_entity.id
_entity.type
_entity.pdbx_description
1 polymer ?
#
loop_
_entity_poly.entity_id
_entity_poly.type
_entity_poly.pdbx_seq_one_letter_code
_entity_poly.pdbx_strand_id
1 'polypeptide(L)'
;MAEVQRIADRIVSPGTPRDPNFTKFAFSDFVAKSFSFALASDVPVCKAYREGHCPLGPLCAERHPTPSRISTSSSPAIAPSSTHGSLVCKHYLKGLCKKGLKCEYLHEYNLRRMPECQSFSRNGFCPNGDDCLYQHLSGDAKLPQCEHYDQGFCPLGPICAKRHVRRKLCRFYLAGFCPAGKTCTEGAHPRWSENLPKPTVRVEKTQEEIESERARIREEQEREEEREREWRRENRGRDGRYPRGRYRGKR
;
A
#
# COMPACT_ATOMS: atom_id res chain seq x y z
N MET A 1 -34.27 -6.12 31.86
CA MET A 1 -33.68 -5.11 30.94
C MET A 1 -32.34 -4.57 31.45
N ALA A 2 -32.25 -4.03 32.66
CA ALA A 2 -30.99 -3.47 33.20
C ALA A 2 -29.82 -4.48 33.30
N GLU A 3 -30.11 -5.75 33.57
CA GLU A 3 -29.09 -6.80 33.67
C GLU A 3 -28.50 -7.20 32.31
N VAL A 4 -29.34 -7.26 31.28
CA VAL A 4 -28.91 -7.51 29.89
C VAL A 4 -28.04 -6.37 29.39
N GLN A 5 -28.41 -5.11 29.71
CA GLN A 5 -27.60 -3.94 29.36
C GLN A 5 -26.24 -3.96 30.08
N ARG A 6 -26.21 -4.25 31.39
CA ARG A 6 -24.95 -4.36 32.15
C ARG A 6 -24.04 -5.46 31.62
N ILE A 7 -24.59 -6.61 31.22
CA ILE A 7 -23.82 -7.71 30.64
C ILE A 7 -23.29 -7.30 29.27
N ALA A 8 -24.11 -6.66 28.42
CA ALA A 8 -23.68 -6.14 27.13
C ALA A 8 -22.55 -5.11 27.27
N ASP A 9 -22.66 -4.17 28.21
CA ASP A 9 -21.63 -3.15 28.48
C ASP A 9 -20.33 -3.78 29.00
N ARG A 10 -20.41 -4.83 29.82
CA ARG A 10 -19.23 -5.60 30.30
C ARG A 10 -18.59 -6.42 29.19
N ILE A 11 -19.36 -6.91 28.23
CA ILE A 11 -18.83 -7.60 27.05
C ILE A 11 -18.16 -6.59 26.13
N VAL A 12 -18.77 -5.45 25.82
CA VAL A 12 -18.23 -4.50 24.82
C VAL A 12 -17.04 -3.67 25.37
N SER A 13 -16.90 -3.56 26.69
CA SER A 13 -15.82 -2.78 27.32
C SER A 13 -14.43 -3.42 27.14
N PRO A 14 -13.45 -2.69 26.56
CA PRO A 14 -12.10 -3.22 26.28
C PRO A 14 -11.19 -3.36 27.52
N GLY A 15 -11.65 -2.95 28.71
CA GLY A 15 -10.85 -2.91 29.94
C GLY A 15 -11.39 -3.72 31.12
N THR A 16 -12.56 -4.35 31.01
CA THR A 16 -13.07 -5.23 32.07
C THR A 16 -12.57 -6.66 31.82
N PRO A 17 -11.91 -7.32 32.79
CA PRO A 17 -11.58 -8.73 32.67
C PRO A 17 -12.87 -9.51 32.45
N ARG A 18 -13.07 -10.01 31.23
CA ARG A 18 -14.19 -10.89 30.90
C ARG A 18 -14.01 -12.16 31.74
N ASP A 19 -15.12 -12.72 32.23
CA ASP A 19 -15.10 -13.95 33.00
C ASP A 19 -14.34 -15.03 32.20
N PRO A 20 -13.29 -15.66 32.74
CA PRO A 20 -12.44 -16.60 32.00
C PRO A 20 -13.20 -17.85 31.52
N ASN A 21 -14.41 -18.10 32.03
CA ASN A 21 -15.28 -19.17 31.57
C ASN A 21 -16.02 -18.87 30.26
N PHE A 22 -16.13 -17.61 29.81
CA PHE A 22 -16.78 -17.28 28.52
C PHE A 22 -15.87 -17.47 27.29
N THR A 23 -14.60 -17.84 27.50
CA THR A 23 -13.62 -18.01 26.41
C THR A 23 -13.28 -19.48 26.13
N LYS A 24 -13.76 -20.42 26.95
CA LYS A 24 -13.51 -21.86 26.82
C LYS A 24 -14.67 -22.55 26.10
N PHE A 25 -14.60 -22.59 24.78
CA PHE A 25 -15.56 -23.32 23.96
C PHE A 25 -15.06 -24.75 23.70
N ALA A 26 -15.97 -25.72 23.56
CA ALA A 26 -15.59 -27.09 23.22
C ALA A 26 -14.75 -27.20 21.92
N PHE A 27 -14.87 -26.23 21.02
CA PHE A 27 -14.14 -26.16 19.76
C PHE A 27 -12.83 -25.35 19.84
N SER A 28 -12.51 -24.69 20.96
CA SER A 28 -11.33 -23.80 21.04
C SER A 28 -10.03 -24.56 20.76
N ASP A 29 -9.89 -25.76 21.35
CA ASP A 29 -8.74 -26.63 21.15
C ASP A 29 -8.62 -27.11 19.71
N PHE A 30 -9.75 -27.40 19.07
CA PHE A 30 -9.78 -27.81 17.68
C PHE A 30 -9.33 -26.66 16.77
N VAL A 31 -9.86 -25.45 16.96
CA VAL A 31 -9.52 -24.27 16.15
C VAL A 31 -8.06 -23.86 16.32
N ALA A 32 -7.53 -23.90 17.55
CA ALA A 32 -6.12 -23.62 17.81
C ALA A 32 -5.20 -24.65 17.14
N LYS A 33 -5.51 -25.95 17.23
CA LYS A 33 -4.69 -27.02 16.64
C LYS A 33 -4.77 -27.09 15.12
N SER A 34 -5.94 -26.84 14.53
CA SER A 34 -6.18 -27.02 13.09
C SER A 34 -5.90 -25.76 12.27
N PHE A 35 -6.23 -24.58 12.80
CA PHE A 35 -6.14 -23.32 12.06
C PHE A 35 -5.20 -22.28 12.69
N SER A 36 -4.55 -22.61 13.81
CA SER A 36 -3.64 -21.69 14.53
C SER A 36 -4.30 -20.35 14.88
N PHE A 37 -5.63 -20.35 15.08
CA PHE A 37 -6.40 -19.18 15.50
C PHE A 37 -6.75 -19.32 16.99
N ALA A 38 -6.49 -18.26 17.74
CA ALA A 38 -6.96 -18.11 19.13
C ALA A 38 -8.03 -17.02 19.20
N LEU A 39 -8.98 -17.14 20.13
CA LEU A 39 -10.00 -16.12 20.38
C LEU A 39 -9.32 -14.84 20.87
N ALA A 40 -9.46 -13.77 20.09
CA ALA A 40 -8.59 -12.60 20.11
C ALA A 40 -8.77 -11.63 21.29
N SER A 41 -9.39 -12.03 22.41
CA SER A 41 -9.79 -11.07 23.44
C SER A 41 -8.72 -10.78 24.49
N ASP A 42 -8.12 -11.79 25.12
CA ASP A 42 -7.45 -11.55 26.42
C ASP A 42 -6.03 -12.13 26.50
N VAL A 43 -5.51 -12.68 25.40
CA VAL A 43 -4.20 -13.34 25.39
C VAL A 43 -3.10 -12.30 25.11
N PRO A 44 -2.13 -12.11 26.04
CA PRO A 44 -1.01 -11.20 25.84
C PRO A 44 -0.23 -11.52 24.56
N VAL A 45 0.46 -10.51 24.03
CA VAL A 45 1.42 -10.73 22.96
C VAL A 45 2.59 -11.54 23.53
N CYS A 46 2.88 -12.68 22.91
CA CYS A 46 4.00 -13.54 23.28
C CYS A 46 5.30 -12.74 23.31
N LYS A 47 5.93 -12.66 24.50
CA LYS A 47 7.18 -11.91 24.69
C LYS A 47 8.32 -12.46 23.82
N ALA A 48 8.45 -13.80 23.76
CA ALA A 48 9.45 -14.46 22.92
C ALA A 48 9.23 -14.22 21.42
N TYR A 49 7.97 -14.19 20.97
CA TYR A 49 7.66 -13.87 19.58
C TYR A 49 7.92 -12.40 19.24
N ARG A 50 7.62 -11.49 20.18
CA ARG A 50 7.95 -10.06 20.04
C ARG A 50 9.45 -9.83 19.90
N GLU A 51 10.26 -10.66 20.55
CA GLU A 51 11.73 -10.65 20.46
C GLU A 51 12.28 -11.33 19.20
N GLY A 52 11.43 -12.00 18.41
CA GLY A 52 11.71 -12.42 17.04
C GLY A 52 11.42 -13.89 16.73
N HIS A 53 11.42 -14.77 17.72
CA HIS A 53 11.13 -16.19 17.51
C HIS A 53 10.58 -16.85 18.77
N CYS A 54 9.44 -17.52 18.63
CA CYS A 54 8.87 -18.34 19.70
C CYS A 54 9.06 -19.83 19.37
N PRO A 55 9.68 -20.62 20.27
CA PRO A 55 9.94 -22.05 20.05
C PRO A 55 8.65 -22.88 20.00
N LEU A 56 7.55 -22.36 20.55
CA LEU A 56 6.23 -23.01 20.52
C LEU A 56 5.49 -22.75 19.18
N GLY A 57 5.99 -21.83 18.36
CA GLY A 57 5.43 -21.54 17.03
C GLY A 57 3.92 -21.29 17.07
N PRO A 58 3.12 -21.87 16.16
CA PRO A 58 1.66 -21.67 16.12
C PRO A 58 0.92 -22.30 17.30
N LEU A 59 1.57 -23.16 18.09
CA LEU A 59 1.00 -23.78 19.29
C LEU A 59 1.24 -22.95 20.55
N CYS A 60 1.83 -21.75 20.42
CA CYS A 60 2.00 -20.86 21.55
C CYS A 60 0.64 -20.45 22.12
N ALA A 61 0.50 -20.60 23.43
CA ALA A 61 -0.69 -20.15 24.16
C ALA A 61 -0.84 -18.62 24.11
N GLU A 62 0.27 -17.90 23.93
CA GLU A 62 0.34 -16.45 23.84
C GLU A 62 0.20 -15.97 22.40
N ARG A 63 -0.43 -14.80 22.19
CA ARG A 63 -0.75 -14.30 20.85
C ARG A 63 0.52 -13.91 20.11
N HIS A 64 0.71 -14.45 18.91
CA HIS A 64 1.70 -13.96 17.96
C HIS A 64 1.03 -12.90 17.09
N PRO A 65 1.24 -11.59 17.33
CA PRO A 65 0.71 -10.55 16.45
C PRO A 65 1.33 -10.80 15.08
N THR A 66 0.51 -11.19 14.10
CA THR A 66 0.92 -11.39 12.72
C THR A 66 1.62 -10.12 12.27
N PRO A 67 2.96 -10.12 12.19
CA PRO A 67 3.65 -8.92 11.83
C PRO A 67 3.42 -8.76 10.33
N SER A 68 2.91 -7.61 9.92
CA SER A 68 2.84 -7.24 8.50
C SER A 68 4.22 -7.10 7.83
N ARG A 69 5.30 -7.51 8.52
CA ARG A 69 6.69 -7.59 8.10
C ARG A 69 7.39 -8.75 8.85
N ILE A 70 7.38 -9.96 8.30
CA ILE A 70 8.52 -10.87 8.44
C ILE A 70 9.04 -11.12 7.03
N SER A 71 10.04 -10.35 6.63
CA SER A 71 10.94 -10.79 5.56
C SER A 71 11.97 -11.67 6.25
N THR A 72 11.86 -12.99 6.13
CA THR A 72 12.97 -13.96 6.03
C THR A 72 12.43 -15.38 6.13
N SER A 73 12.54 -16.08 5.01
CA SER A 73 12.85 -17.50 4.82
C SER A 73 12.96 -18.41 6.06
N SER A 74 12.39 -19.61 5.90
CA SER A 74 12.59 -20.87 6.65
C SER A 74 11.73 -21.12 7.89
N SER A 75 10.42 -21.38 7.69
CA SER A 75 9.66 -22.33 8.51
C SER A 75 8.38 -22.78 7.79
N PRO A 76 8.09 -24.09 7.68
CA PRO A 76 6.85 -24.59 7.11
C PRO A 76 5.84 -24.82 8.24
N ALA A 77 5.05 -23.81 8.60
CA ALA A 77 3.85 -24.04 9.43
C ALA A 77 2.85 -22.88 9.30
N ILE A 78 1.88 -23.07 8.41
CA ILE A 78 0.43 -22.83 8.61
C ILE A 78 0.08 -21.60 9.48
N ALA A 79 0.62 -20.43 9.16
CA ALA A 79 0.01 -19.17 9.55
C ALA A 79 -0.93 -18.72 8.42
N PRO A 80 -2.22 -18.47 8.69
CA PRO A 80 -3.12 -17.97 7.67
C PRO A 80 -2.73 -16.53 7.33
N SER A 81 -2.41 -16.31 6.07
CA SER A 81 -2.64 -15.03 5.40
C SER A 81 -1.77 -13.82 5.75
N SER A 82 -0.53 -14.00 6.23
CA SER A 82 0.48 -12.94 6.13
C SER A 82 1.25 -13.05 4.80
N THR A 83 0.54 -12.97 3.67
CA THR A 83 1.19 -12.85 2.37
C THR A 83 1.95 -11.52 2.33
N HIS A 84 3.24 -11.56 2.02
CA HIS A 84 4.23 -10.49 2.20
C HIS A 84 4.07 -9.27 1.25
N GLY A 85 2.85 -8.75 1.07
CA GLY A 85 2.53 -7.63 0.20
C GLY A 85 2.29 -6.31 0.93
N SER A 86 2.66 -5.19 0.31
CA SER A 86 2.32 -3.85 0.80
C SER A 86 0.86 -3.48 0.56
N LEU A 87 0.21 -4.11 -0.44
CA LEU A 87 -1.14 -3.80 -0.90
C LEU A 87 -2.07 -5.00 -0.83
N VAL A 88 -3.36 -4.74 -0.59
CA VAL A 88 -4.43 -5.73 -0.56
C VAL A 88 -4.68 -6.33 -1.94
N CYS A 89 -4.85 -7.65 -1.99
CA CYS A 89 -5.15 -8.38 -3.21
C CYS A 89 -6.59 -8.11 -3.69
N LYS A 90 -6.73 -7.52 -4.88
CA LYS A 90 -8.03 -7.29 -5.52
C LYS A 90 -8.88 -8.56 -5.70
N HIS A 91 -8.25 -9.70 -5.98
CA HIS A 91 -8.95 -10.97 -6.21
C HIS A 91 -9.39 -11.64 -4.90
N TYR A 92 -8.66 -11.40 -3.81
CA TYR A 92 -9.00 -11.91 -2.48
C TYR A 92 -10.27 -11.26 -1.95
N LEU A 93 -10.42 -9.95 -2.14
CA LEU A 93 -11.65 -9.22 -1.76
C LEU A 93 -12.91 -9.79 -2.43
N LYS A 94 -12.76 -10.45 -3.57
CA LYS A 94 -13.85 -11.11 -4.30
C LYS A 94 -13.97 -12.61 -4.01
N GLY A 95 -13.07 -13.19 -3.21
CA GLY A 95 -12.99 -14.64 -2.97
C GLY A 95 -12.48 -15.47 -4.17
N LEU A 96 -11.93 -14.83 -5.21
CA LEU A 96 -11.54 -15.47 -6.47
C LEU A 96 -10.02 -15.67 -6.61
N CYS A 97 -9.26 -15.47 -5.53
CA CYS A 97 -7.80 -15.57 -5.59
C CYS A 97 -7.32 -17.03 -5.65
N LYS A 98 -6.89 -17.48 -6.83
CA LYS A 98 -6.31 -18.83 -7.04
C LYS A 98 -4.91 -19.00 -6.44
N LYS A 99 -4.20 -17.91 -6.15
CA LYS A 99 -2.81 -17.94 -5.65
C LYS A 99 -2.72 -18.30 -4.16
N GLY A 100 -3.82 -18.22 -3.41
CA GLY A 100 -3.88 -18.61 -2.00
C GLY A 100 -2.73 -18.05 -1.18
N LEU A 101 -2.00 -18.92 -0.48
CA LEU A 101 -0.85 -18.56 0.36
C LEU A 101 0.39 -18.07 -0.42
N LYS A 102 0.47 -18.33 -1.73
CA LYS A 102 1.58 -17.89 -2.60
C LYS A 102 1.27 -16.57 -3.32
N CYS A 103 0.22 -15.88 -2.92
CA CYS A 103 -0.11 -14.58 -3.49
C CYS A 103 0.90 -13.53 -3.02
N GLU A 104 1.39 -12.71 -3.94
CA GLU A 104 2.29 -11.59 -3.64
C GLU A 104 1.56 -10.45 -2.89
N TYR A 105 0.24 -10.38 -3.03
CA TYR A 105 -0.60 -9.36 -2.44
C TYR A 105 -1.17 -9.80 -1.10
N LEU A 106 -1.43 -8.84 -0.22
CA LEU A 106 -1.96 -9.05 1.13
C LEU A 106 -3.38 -9.65 1.06
N HIS A 107 -3.60 -10.75 1.77
CA HIS A 107 -4.90 -11.39 1.93
C HIS A 107 -5.48 -11.05 3.32
N GLU A 108 -5.64 -9.75 3.56
CA GLU A 108 -6.23 -9.19 4.78
C GLU A 108 -7.09 -7.99 4.38
N TYR A 109 -8.25 -7.82 5.02
CA TYR A 109 -9.12 -6.67 4.78
C TYR A 109 -8.59 -5.44 5.52
N ASN A 110 -7.73 -4.66 4.85
CA ASN A 110 -7.12 -3.47 5.42
C ASN A 110 -7.32 -2.25 4.50
N LEU A 111 -8.20 -1.33 4.90
CA LEU A 111 -8.54 -0.13 4.12
C LEU A 111 -7.35 0.81 3.87
N ARG A 112 -6.35 0.81 4.76
CA ARG A 112 -5.16 1.69 4.61
C ARG A 112 -4.18 1.20 3.55
N ARG A 113 -4.23 -0.08 3.21
CA ARG A 113 -3.35 -0.73 2.23
C ARG A 113 -4.11 -1.09 0.96
N MET A 114 -5.25 -0.45 0.73
CA MET A 114 -6.03 -0.69 -0.47
C MET A 114 -5.29 -0.13 -1.70
N PRO A 115 -5.28 -0.82 -2.84
CA PRO A 115 -4.74 -0.26 -4.08
C PRO A 115 -5.52 1.00 -4.52
N GLU A 116 -4.88 1.78 -5.39
CA GLU A 116 -5.45 3.00 -5.98
C GLU A 116 -6.69 2.69 -6.83
N CYS A 117 -7.65 3.61 -6.81
CA CYS A 117 -8.84 3.54 -7.66
C CYS A 117 -8.49 3.88 -9.10
N GLN A 118 -8.64 2.91 -10.01
CA GLN A 118 -8.32 3.11 -11.42
C GLN A 118 -9.22 4.15 -12.10
N SER A 119 -10.52 4.19 -11.76
CA SER A 119 -11.47 5.15 -12.35
C SER A 119 -11.15 6.57 -11.89
N PHE A 120 -10.91 6.77 -10.60
CA PHE A 120 -10.54 8.08 -10.06
C PHE A 120 -9.18 8.55 -10.60
N SER A 121 -8.20 7.66 -10.68
CA SER A 121 -6.85 7.98 -11.21
C SER A 121 -6.88 8.36 -12.70
N ARG A 122 -7.80 7.78 -13.50
CA ARG A 122 -7.91 8.06 -14.94
C ARG A 122 -8.82 9.23 -15.29
N ASN A 123 -9.96 9.33 -14.62
CA ASN A 123 -11.04 10.24 -14.98
C ASN A 123 -11.18 11.41 -13.99
N GLY A 124 -10.46 11.39 -12.86
CA GLY A 124 -10.64 12.35 -11.76
C GLY A 124 -11.95 12.17 -11.00
N PHE A 125 -12.78 11.19 -11.40
CA PHE A 125 -14.10 10.93 -10.85
C PHE A 125 -14.32 9.42 -10.71
N CYS A 126 -14.91 9.01 -9.60
CA CYS A 126 -15.32 7.62 -9.37
C CYS A 126 -16.85 7.56 -9.32
N PRO A 127 -17.52 6.68 -10.09
CA PRO A 127 -18.97 6.54 -10.02
C PRO A 127 -19.45 6.03 -8.64
N ASN A 128 -18.58 5.36 -7.89
CA ASN A 128 -18.87 4.90 -6.53
C ASN A 128 -18.70 6.03 -5.48
N GLY A 129 -18.26 7.22 -5.89
CA GLY A 129 -18.08 8.38 -5.01
C GLY A 129 -17.20 8.06 -3.80
N ASP A 130 -17.63 8.50 -2.62
CA ASP A 130 -16.90 8.35 -1.36
C ASP A 130 -16.97 6.94 -0.76
N ASP A 131 -17.90 6.10 -1.22
CA ASP A 131 -18.05 4.70 -0.79
C ASP A 131 -17.11 3.74 -1.55
N CYS A 132 -16.21 4.29 -2.38
CA CYS A 132 -15.24 3.49 -3.08
C CYS A 132 -14.23 2.87 -2.09
N LEU A 133 -14.14 1.53 -2.07
CA LEU A 133 -13.17 0.83 -1.24
C LEU A 133 -11.71 1.21 -1.57
N TYR A 134 -11.45 1.56 -2.83
CA TYR A 134 -10.10 1.85 -3.35
C TYR A 134 -9.66 3.27 -3.01
N GLN A 135 -8.34 3.48 -2.92
CA GLN A 135 -7.82 4.76 -2.50
C GLN A 135 -7.95 5.83 -3.61
N HIS A 136 -8.62 6.93 -3.29
CA HIS A 136 -8.69 8.14 -4.11
C HIS A 136 -7.48 9.04 -3.82
N LEU A 137 -6.49 9.01 -4.70
CA LEU A 137 -5.34 9.93 -4.64
C LEU A 137 -5.57 11.06 -5.64
N SER A 138 -5.67 12.30 -5.15
CA SER A 138 -5.67 13.47 -6.02
C SER A 138 -4.34 13.57 -6.76
N GLY A 139 -4.36 13.99 -8.03
CA GLY A 139 -3.15 14.12 -8.86
C GLY A 139 -2.04 14.93 -8.19
N ASP A 140 -2.42 15.95 -7.41
CA ASP A 140 -1.48 16.78 -6.64
C ASP A 140 -0.71 16.00 -5.56
N ALA A 141 -1.34 15.01 -4.92
CA ALA A 141 -0.69 14.20 -3.89
C ALA A 141 0.40 13.28 -4.47
N LYS A 142 0.30 12.93 -5.77
CA LYS A 142 1.25 12.10 -6.49
C LYS A 142 2.51 12.87 -6.92
N LEU A 143 2.42 14.20 -7.04
CA LEU A 143 3.55 15.02 -7.45
C LEU A 143 4.67 14.97 -6.38
N PRO A 144 5.94 14.88 -6.83
CA PRO A 144 7.08 14.96 -5.92
C PRO A 144 7.08 16.30 -5.20
N GLN A 145 7.61 16.32 -3.97
CA GLN A 145 7.74 17.55 -3.18
C GLN A 145 8.72 18.51 -3.84
N CYS A 146 8.40 19.80 -3.80
CA CYS A 146 9.25 20.84 -4.36
C CYS A 146 10.42 21.14 -3.42
N GLU A 147 11.64 20.87 -3.89
CA GLU A 147 12.87 21.11 -3.13
C GLU A 147 13.09 22.60 -2.82
N HIS A 148 12.74 23.49 -3.74
CA HIS A 148 12.84 24.94 -3.53
C HIS A 148 11.86 25.42 -2.46
N TYR A 149 10.64 24.90 -2.47
CA TYR A 149 9.65 25.22 -1.44
C TYR A 149 10.04 24.64 -0.07
N ASP A 150 10.65 23.45 -0.05
CA ASP A 150 11.18 22.84 1.17
C ASP A 150 12.33 23.65 1.79
N GLN A 151 13.07 24.43 0.98
CA GLN A 151 14.04 25.43 1.45
C GLN A 151 13.39 26.72 1.97
N GLY A 152 12.10 26.89 1.77
CA GLY A 152 11.30 28.00 2.30
C GLY A 152 10.62 28.85 1.22
N PHE A 153 11.14 28.87 -0.02
CA PHE A 153 10.57 29.69 -1.08
C PHE A 153 10.76 29.08 -2.48
N CYS A 154 9.67 28.97 -3.22
CA CYS A 154 9.70 28.60 -4.63
C CYS A 154 9.28 29.81 -5.49
N PRO A 155 10.09 30.25 -6.46
CA PRO A 155 9.80 31.43 -7.27
C PRO A 155 8.57 31.27 -8.17
N LEU A 156 8.20 30.02 -8.50
CA LEU A 156 7.02 29.74 -9.32
C LEU A 156 5.72 29.69 -8.53
N GLY A 157 5.77 29.71 -7.20
CA GLY A 157 4.59 29.70 -6.34
C GLY A 157 3.60 28.58 -6.70
N PRO A 158 2.28 28.86 -6.80
CA PRO A 158 1.27 27.82 -7.07
C PRO A 158 1.38 27.16 -8.45
N ILE A 159 2.16 27.75 -9.37
CA ILE A 159 2.33 27.28 -10.73
C ILE A 159 3.50 26.29 -10.85
N CYS A 160 4.14 25.89 -9.74
CA CYS A 160 5.28 24.98 -9.74
C CYS A 160 4.86 23.53 -10.07
N ALA A 161 5.59 22.88 -10.99
CA ALA A 161 5.42 21.48 -11.38
C ALA A 161 5.41 20.48 -10.20
N LYS A 162 6.10 20.84 -9.11
CA LYS A 162 6.26 20.01 -7.91
C LYS A 162 5.29 20.47 -6.82
N ARG A 163 4.86 19.55 -5.95
CA ARG A 163 3.93 19.86 -4.86
C ARG A 163 4.59 20.70 -3.77
N HIS A 164 3.90 21.76 -3.34
CA HIS A 164 4.29 22.57 -2.19
C HIS A 164 3.64 22.05 -0.90
N VAL A 165 4.45 21.62 0.07
CA VAL A 165 3.97 21.14 1.38
C VAL A 165 4.41 22.10 2.46
N ARG A 166 3.46 22.82 3.06
CA ARG A 166 3.77 23.77 4.14
C ARG A 166 4.12 23.02 5.42
N ARG A 167 5.39 23.12 5.86
CA ARG A 167 5.87 22.55 7.12
C ARG A 167 6.03 23.64 8.17
N LYS A 168 5.75 23.34 9.44
CA LYS A 168 6.08 24.22 10.57
C LYS A 168 7.59 24.11 10.84
N LEU A 169 8.28 25.24 10.86
CA LEU A 169 9.71 25.30 11.15
C LEU A 169 9.95 25.11 12.66
N CYS A 170 11.02 24.42 13.01
CA CYS A 170 11.40 24.30 14.43
C CYS A 170 11.79 25.67 15.00
N ARG A 171 11.22 26.03 16.16
CA ARG A 171 11.49 27.30 16.84
C ARG A 171 12.98 27.48 17.18
N PHE A 172 13.64 26.44 17.66
CA PHE A 172 15.06 26.49 18.03
C PHE A 172 15.98 26.58 16.82
N TYR A 173 15.62 25.91 15.72
CA TYR A 173 16.34 26.05 14.46
C TYR A 173 16.25 27.47 13.90
N LEU A 174 15.07 28.09 13.98
CA LEU A 174 14.89 29.50 13.62
C LEU A 174 15.72 30.45 14.51
N ALA A 175 15.95 30.09 15.77
CA ALA A 175 16.83 30.82 16.67
C ALA A 175 18.34 30.57 16.39
N GLY A 176 18.68 29.74 15.40
CA GLY A 176 20.04 29.49 14.93
C GLY A 176 20.60 28.12 15.28
N PHE A 177 20.09 27.45 16.32
CA PHE A 177 20.58 26.13 16.73
C PHE A 177 19.50 25.29 17.40
N CYS A 178 19.29 24.07 16.90
CA CYS A 178 18.42 23.09 17.52
C CYS A 178 19.26 21.96 18.15
N PRO A 179 19.14 21.72 19.48
CA PRO A 179 19.91 20.67 20.16
C PRO A 179 19.56 19.25 19.67
N ALA A 180 18.34 19.05 19.16
CA ALA A 180 17.90 17.78 18.60
C ALA A 180 18.39 17.52 17.17
N GLY A 181 19.06 18.50 16.53
CA GLY A 181 19.65 18.33 15.20
C GLY A 181 18.66 17.80 14.15
N LYS A 182 19.06 16.79 13.38
CA LYS A 182 18.22 16.19 12.32
C LYS A 182 17.06 15.32 12.84
N THR A 183 17.10 14.94 14.11
CA THR A 183 16.09 14.08 14.75
C THR A 183 15.03 14.87 15.52
N CYS A 184 14.96 16.19 15.30
CA CYS A 184 13.99 17.07 15.94
C CYS A 184 12.54 16.68 15.54
N THR A 185 11.68 16.48 16.54
CA THR A 185 10.25 16.17 16.38
C THR A 185 9.37 17.42 16.32
N GLU A 186 9.88 18.56 16.83
CA GLU A 186 9.14 19.81 17.00
C GLU A 186 8.91 20.58 15.69
N GLY A 187 9.65 20.28 14.63
CA GLY A 187 9.46 20.93 13.34
C GLY A 187 10.50 20.61 12.29
N ALA A 188 10.31 21.19 11.11
CA ALA A 188 11.19 21.00 9.97
C ALA A 188 12.46 21.86 10.08
N HIS A 189 13.60 21.29 9.67
CA HIS A 189 14.86 21.97 9.46
C HIS A 189 15.17 22.03 7.96
N PRO A 190 14.93 23.17 7.28
CA PRO A 190 15.26 23.34 5.87
C PRO A 190 16.75 23.10 5.62
N ARG A 191 17.06 22.30 4.61
CA ARG A 191 18.43 22.04 4.17
C ARG A 191 18.68 22.79 2.87
N TRP A 192 19.56 23.78 2.93
CA TRP A 192 20.03 24.47 1.74
C TRP A 192 21.07 23.62 1.01
N SER A 193 20.82 23.40 -0.27
CA SER A 193 21.73 22.75 -1.21
C SER A 193 21.89 23.68 -2.40
N GLU A 194 23.13 24.04 -2.71
CA GLU A 194 23.47 25.04 -3.74
C GLU A 194 23.19 24.56 -5.17
N ASN A 195 23.13 23.25 -5.39
CA ASN A 195 22.97 22.65 -6.72
C ASN A 195 21.55 22.13 -6.97
N LEU A 196 20.55 23.01 -6.91
CA LEU A 196 19.17 22.64 -7.28
C LEU A 196 18.86 23.02 -8.73
N PRO A 197 18.22 22.12 -9.51
CA PRO A 197 17.76 22.46 -10.85
C PRO A 197 16.67 23.54 -10.77
N LYS A 198 16.62 24.44 -11.76
CA LYS A 198 15.61 25.51 -11.80
C LYS A 198 14.19 24.91 -11.76
N PRO A 199 13.26 25.49 -10.97
CA PRO A 199 11.88 25.04 -10.92
C PRO A 199 11.22 25.13 -12.30
N THR A 200 10.37 24.16 -12.63
CA THR A 200 9.58 24.13 -13.86
C THR A 200 8.12 24.42 -13.58
N VAL A 201 7.43 24.99 -14.56
CA VAL A 201 6.00 25.33 -14.50
C VAL A 201 5.15 24.08 -14.69
N ARG A 202 4.00 23.96 -14.00
CA ARG A 202 2.98 22.93 -14.26
C ARG A 202 2.46 23.12 -15.68
N VAL A 203 2.83 22.22 -16.58
CA VAL A 203 2.19 22.12 -17.88
C VAL A 203 1.03 21.15 -17.73
N GLU A 204 -0.17 21.68 -17.49
CA GLU A 204 -1.40 20.90 -17.57
C GLU A 204 -1.78 20.82 -19.04
N LYS A 205 -1.57 19.65 -19.66
CA LYS A 205 -2.05 19.40 -21.02
C LYS A 205 -3.57 19.58 -21.03
N THR A 206 -4.08 20.28 -22.04
CA THR A 206 -5.53 20.46 -22.17
C THR A 206 -6.20 19.10 -22.43
N GLN A 207 -7.48 19.00 -22.08
CA GLN A 207 -8.24 17.76 -22.27
C GLN A 207 -8.25 17.31 -23.75
N GLU A 208 -8.28 18.27 -24.67
CA GLU A 208 -8.19 18.05 -26.13
C GLU A 208 -6.82 17.51 -26.56
N GLU A 209 -5.74 18.02 -25.99
CA GLU A 209 -4.38 17.55 -26.28
C GLU A 209 -4.18 16.12 -25.76
N ILE A 210 -4.73 15.81 -24.58
CA ILE A 210 -4.73 14.45 -24.01
C ILE A 210 -5.54 13.50 -24.88
N GLU A 211 -6.70 13.93 -25.38
CA GLU A 211 -7.55 13.12 -26.25
C GLU A 211 -6.92 12.88 -27.62
N SER A 212 -6.32 13.91 -28.22
CA SER A 212 -5.56 13.81 -29.47
C SER A 212 -4.35 12.88 -29.33
N GLU A 213 -3.60 12.97 -28.23
CA GLU A 213 -2.48 12.06 -27.95
C GLU A 213 -2.96 10.61 -27.78
N ARG A 214 -4.08 10.40 -27.07
CA ARG A 214 -4.70 9.07 -26.92
C ARG A 214 -5.21 8.51 -28.25
N ALA A 215 -5.78 9.35 -29.11
CA ALA A 215 -6.22 8.96 -30.45
C ALA A 215 -5.04 8.53 -31.32
N ARG A 216 -3.95 9.31 -31.32
CA ARG A 216 -2.70 8.94 -32.02
C ARG A 216 -2.12 7.61 -31.54
N ILE A 217 -2.07 7.38 -30.22
CA ILE A 217 -1.57 6.12 -29.66
C ILE A 217 -2.45 4.94 -30.09
N ARG A 218 -3.78 5.12 -30.10
CA ARG A 218 -4.72 4.08 -30.55
C ARG A 218 -4.54 3.75 -32.03
N GLU A 219 -4.42 4.79 -32.87
CA GLU A 219 -4.19 4.64 -34.31
C GLU A 219 -2.85 3.94 -34.60
N GLU A 220 -1.80 4.27 -33.84
CA GLU A 220 -0.50 3.63 -33.97
C GLU A 220 -0.53 2.15 -33.56
N GLN A 221 -1.22 1.82 -32.46
CA GLN A 221 -1.44 0.43 -32.03
C GLN A 221 -2.23 -0.36 -33.08
N GLU A 222 -3.29 0.22 -33.64
CA GLU A 222 -4.07 -0.43 -34.69
C GLU A 222 -3.23 -0.69 -35.95
N ARG A 223 -2.40 0.28 -36.35
CA ARG A 223 -1.44 0.14 -37.47
C ARG A 223 -0.37 -0.92 -37.18
N GLU A 224 0.09 -1.05 -35.94
CA GLU A 224 1.03 -2.09 -35.53
C GLU A 224 0.37 -3.48 -35.53
N GLU A 225 -0.85 -3.60 -35.00
CA GLU A 225 -1.63 -4.83 -35.05
C GLU A 225 -1.93 -5.26 -36.49
N GLU A 226 -2.23 -4.31 -37.38
CA GLU A 226 -2.46 -4.59 -38.80
C GLU A 226 -1.19 -5.13 -39.47
N ARG A 227 -0.03 -4.49 -39.24
CA ARG A 227 1.27 -5.02 -39.68
C ARG A 227 1.55 -6.41 -39.14
N GLU A 228 1.22 -6.68 -37.88
CA GLU A 228 1.38 -8.01 -37.29
C GLU A 228 0.45 -9.03 -37.95
N ARG A 229 -0.81 -8.66 -38.24
CA ARG A 229 -1.78 -9.51 -38.95
C ARG A 229 -1.33 -9.80 -40.37
N GLU A 230 -0.79 -8.82 -41.09
CA GLU A 230 -0.24 -8.96 -42.44
C GLU A 230 0.98 -9.88 -42.43
N TRP A 231 1.95 -9.62 -41.55
CA TRP A 231 3.12 -10.48 -41.34
C TRP A 231 2.73 -11.93 -41.03
N ARG A 232 1.72 -12.15 -40.17
CA ARG A 232 1.18 -13.49 -39.87
C ARG A 232 0.49 -14.15 -41.06
N ARG A 233 -0.08 -13.38 -42.00
CA ARG A 233 -0.67 -13.93 -43.25
C ARG A 233 0.44 -14.31 -44.23
N GLU A 234 1.41 -13.44 -44.44
CA GLU A 234 2.52 -13.65 -45.38
C GLU A 234 3.45 -14.80 -44.93
N ASN A 235 3.68 -14.94 -43.62
CA ASN A 235 4.51 -16.02 -43.07
C ASN A 235 3.71 -17.27 -42.67
N ARG A 236 2.45 -17.40 -43.10
CA ARG A 236 1.63 -18.61 -42.88
C ARG A 236 2.13 -19.75 -43.76
N GLY A 237 3.24 -20.38 -43.36
CA GLY A 237 3.86 -21.50 -44.07
C GLY A 237 5.40 -21.57 -43.98
N ARG A 238 6.07 -20.58 -43.38
CA ARG A 238 7.53 -20.63 -43.16
C ARG A 238 7.81 -21.11 -41.74
N ASP A 239 8.38 -22.30 -41.63
CA ASP A 239 8.67 -23.00 -40.38
C ASP A 239 9.20 -22.09 -39.25
N GLY A 240 8.62 -22.29 -38.07
CA GLY A 240 8.83 -21.47 -36.89
C GLY A 240 10.28 -21.38 -36.42
N ARG A 241 10.87 -20.20 -36.54
CA ARG A 241 11.91 -19.73 -35.63
C ARG A 241 11.89 -18.20 -35.59
N TYR A 242 11.22 -17.63 -34.59
CA TYR A 242 11.40 -16.23 -34.23
C TYR A 242 12.88 -15.97 -33.92
N PRO A 243 13.60 -15.06 -34.61
CA PRO A 243 14.82 -14.51 -34.04
C PRO A 243 14.41 -13.61 -32.87
N ARG A 244 14.63 -14.07 -31.63
CA ARG A 244 14.49 -13.22 -30.43
C ARG A 244 15.42 -12.02 -30.60
N GLY A 245 14.87 -10.88 -30.97
CA GLY A 245 15.58 -9.61 -30.99
C GLY A 245 16.16 -9.34 -29.60
N ARG A 246 17.49 -9.31 -29.50
CA ARG A 246 18.20 -8.78 -28.34
C ARG A 246 17.81 -7.31 -28.18
N TYR A 247 17.06 -7.02 -27.12
CA TYR A 247 16.93 -5.67 -26.60
C TYR A 247 18.32 -5.21 -26.13
N ARG A 248 19.03 -4.45 -26.97
CA ARG A 248 20.32 -3.84 -26.61
C ARG A 248 20.00 -2.50 -25.96
N GLY A 249 19.99 -2.49 -24.62
CA GLY A 249 19.91 -1.26 -23.85
C GLY A 249 21.02 -0.29 -24.26
N LYS A 250 20.63 0.89 -24.70
CA LYS A 250 21.55 2.03 -24.82
C LYS A 250 21.92 2.46 -23.40
N ARG A 251 23.21 2.42 -23.10
CA ARG A 251 23.84 3.25 -22.07
C ARG A 251 23.85 4.70 -22.54
#